data_AF-A0A5A7QP48-F1
#
_entry.id   AF-A0A5A7QP48-F1
#
_cell.length_a   1.000
_cell.length_b   1.000
_cell.length_c   1.000
_cell.angle_alpha   90.00
_cell.angle_beta   90.00
_cell.angle_gamma   90.00
#
_symmetry.space_group_name_H-M   'P 1'
#
loop_
_entity.id
_entity.type
_entity.pdbx_description
1 polymer ?
#
loop_
_entity_poly.entity_id
_entity_poly.type
_entity_poly.pdbx_seq_one_letter_code
_entity_poly.pdbx_strand_id
1 'polypeptide(L)'
;MKVVYYNENILCVGECSVKATIERYKKACSDSPNNVSISEANTQYYQQEASKLRAQISNLQNQNRNMLGESLGGLTLRELKNLEGRVEKGISKIRTKKVLCKLK
;
A
#
# COMPACT_ATOMS: atom_id res chain seq x y z
N MET A 1 -28.79 3.03 -33.42
CA MET A 1 -28.88 1.55 -33.39
C MET A 1 -30.32 1.18 -33.66
N LYS A 2 -30.67 0.67 -34.84
CA LYS A 2 -32.04 0.21 -35.11
C LYS A 2 -32.02 -1.29 -35.19
N VAL A 3 -32.62 -1.95 -34.20
CA VAL A 3 -32.89 -3.39 -34.24
C VAL A 3 -34.21 -3.55 -34.96
N VAL A 4 -34.23 -4.27 -36.07
CA VAL A 4 -35.45 -4.57 -36.84
C VAL A 4 -35.62 -6.09 -36.85
N TYR A 5 -36.82 -6.54 -36.50
CA TYR A 5 -37.19 -7.95 -36.45
C TYR A 5 -37.98 -8.33 -37.72
N TYR A 6 -37.62 -9.44 -38.37
CA TYR A 6 -38.45 -10.08 -39.39
C TYR A 6 -38.44 -11.60 -39.16
N ASN A 7 -39.62 -12.18 -38.91
CA ASN A 7 -39.83 -13.64 -38.75
C ASN A 7 -38.90 -14.32 -37.74
N GLU A 8 -38.89 -13.80 -36.50
CA GLU A 8 -38.17 -14.33 -35.32
C GLU A 8 -36.65 -14.47 -35.45
N ASN A 9 -36.05 -14.16 -36.60
CA ASN A 9 -34.62 -14.20 -36.82
C ASN A 9 -34.01 -12.80 -36.73
N ILE A 10 -33.02 -12.66 -35.84
CA ILE A 10 -32.22 -11.43 -35.72
C ILE A 10 -31.30 -11.34 -36.94
N LEU A 11 -31.61 -10.43 -37.87
CA LEU A 11 -30.71 -10.11 -38.99
C LEU A 11 -29.96 -8.81 -38.69
N CYS A 12 -28.68 -8.91 -38.35
CA CYS A 12 -27.78 -7.78 -38.15
C CYS A 12 -27.38 -7.19 -39.52
N VAL A 13 -28.04 -6.12 -39.98
CA VAL A 13 -27.69 -5.44 -41.24
C VAL A 13 -26.48 -4.50 -41.01
N GLY A 14 -25.29 -5.07 -41.13
CA GLY A 14 -23.99 -4.38 -41.08
C GLY A 14 -22.87 -5.33 -40.66
N GLU A 15 -22.04 -5.77 -41.63
CA GLU A 15 -21.00 -6.82 -41.55
C GLU A 15 -21.02 -7.65 -40.27
N CYS A 16 -21.85 -8.69 -40.24
CA CYS A 16 -21.93 -9.67 -39.16
C CYS A 16 -20.83 -10.74 -39.30
N SER A 17 -19.60 -10.32 -39.62
CA SER A 17 -18.46 -11.21 -39.62
C SER A 17 -17.96 -11.37 -38.19
N VAL A 18 -17.65 -12.61 -37.79
CA VAL A 18 -17.00 -12.91 -36.50
C VAL A 18 -15.77 -12.01 -36.31
N LYS A 19 -15.03 -11.72 -37.39
CA LYS A 19 -13.90 -10.79 -37.37
C LYS A 19 -14.30 -9.36 -37.00
N ALA A 20 -15.38 -8.83 -37.59
CA ALA A 20 -15.88 -7.48 -37.29
C ALA A 20 -16.43 -7.36 -35.87
N THR A 21 -17.01 -8.43 -35.32
CA THR A 21 -17.45 -8.48 -33.92
C THR A 21 -16.26 -8.56 -32.96
N ILE A 22 -15.24 -9.39 -33.26
CA ILE A 22 -14.00 -9.47 -32.49
C ILE A 22 -13.27 -8.11 -32.48
N GLU A 23 -13.20 -7.44 -33.62
CA GLU A 23 -12.53 -6.14 -33.76
C GLU A 23 -13.26 -5.04 -33.00
N ARG A 24 -14.60 -5.01 -33.03
CA ARG A 24 -15.41 -4.13 -32.19
C ARG A 24 -15.22 -4.40 -30.70
N TYR A 25 -15.13 -5.66 -30.28
CA TYR A 25 -14.90 -6.01 -28.88
C TYR A 25 -13.50 -5.58 -28.41
N LYS A 26 -12.46 -5.84 -29.22
CA LYS A 26 -11.10 -5.37 -28.95
C LYS A 26 -11.05 -3.84 -28.82
N LYS A 27 -11.72 -3.13 -29.73
CA LYS A 27 -11.80 -1.67 -29.73
C LYS A 27 -12.54 -1.11 -28.52
N ALA A 28 -13.67 -1.73 -28.13
CA ALA A 28 -14.39 -1.34 -26.92
C ALA A 28 -13.58 -1.60 -25.63
N CYS A 29 -12.73 -2.63 -25.60
CA CYS A 29 -11.82 -2.87 -24.49
C CYS A 29 -10.66 -1.87 -24.43
N SER A 30 -10.13 -1.43 -25.58
CA SER A 30 -9.06 -0.42 -25.64
C SER A 30 -9.55 1.01 -25.42
N ASP A 31 -10.80 1.30 -25.80
CA ASP A 31 -11.38 2.66 -25.77
C ASP A 31 -12.05 3.00 -24.42
N SER A 32 -12.01 2.11 -23.43
CA SER A 32 -12.48 2.42 -22.07
C SER A 32 -11.34 3.04 -21.27
N PRO A 33 -11.33 4.38 -21.05
CA PRO A 33 -10.27 5.06 -20.30
C PRO A 33 -10.21 4.67 -18.81
N ASN A 34 -11.15 3.87 -18.31
CA ASN A 34 -11.34 3.56 -16.89
C ASN A 34 -11.24 2.07 -16.53
N ASN A 35 -10.92 1.16 -17.46
CA ASN A 35 -10.65 -0.23 -17.11
C ASN A 35 -9.18 -0.40 -16.73
N VAL A 36 -8.84 -0.06 -15.49
CA VAL A 36 -7.57 -0.50 -14.89
C VAL A 36 -7.56 -2.03 -14.94
N SER A 37 -6.60 -2.61 -15.66
CA SER A 37 -6.45 -4.06 -15.71
C SER A 37 -6.27 -4.59 -14.28
N ILE A 38 -6.80 -5.78 -13.98
CA ILE A 38 -6.59 -6.44 -12.68
C ILE A 38 -5.08 -6.51 -12.34
N SER A 39 -4.23 -6.69 -13.35
CA SER A 39 -2.77 -6.64 -13.19
C SER A 39 -2.27 -5.27 -12.74
N GLU A 40 -2.77 -4.18 -13.32
CA GLU A 40 -2.39 -2.80 -12.98
C GLU A 40 -2.90 -2.41 -11.59
N ALA A 41 -4.12 -2.82 -11.23
CA ALA A 41 -4.67 -2.61 -9.88
C ALA A 41 -3.83 -3.34 -8.82
N ASN A 42 -3.40 -4.58 -9.10
CA ASN A 42 -2.52 -5.34 -8.21
C ASN A 42 -1.14 -4.69 -8.09
N THR A 43 -0.56 -4.21 -9.19
CA THR A 43 0.72 -3.48 -9.16
C THR A 43 0.62 -2.22 -8.29
N GLN A 44 -0.44 -1.43 -8.44
CA GLN A 44 -0.67 -0.23 -7.63
C GLN A 44 -0.85 -0.58 -6.15
N TYR A 45 -1.60 -1.65 -5.84
CA TYR A 45 -1.76 -2.14 -4.47
C TYR A 45 -0.41 -2.47 -3.82
N TYR A 46 0.43 -3.26 -4.48
CA TYR A 46 1.73 -3.64 -3.93
C TYR A 46 2.69 -2.44 -3.82
N GLN A 47 2.63 -1.48 -4.75
CA GLN A 47 3.38 -0.23 -4.64
C GLN A 47 2.97 0.59 -3.42
N GLN A 48 1.67 0.68 -3.15
CA GLN A 48 1.15 1.38 -1.98
C GLN A 48 1.60 0.68 -0.69
N GLU A 49 1.50 -0.65 -0.64
CA GLU A 49 1.90 -1.43 0.53
C GLU A 49 3.41 -1.34 0.80
N ALA A 50 4.23 -1.43 -0.25
CA ALA A 50 5.67 -1.20 -0.14
C ALA A 50 5.99 0.22 0.38
N SER A 51 5.23 1.22 -0.06
CA SER A 51 5.41 2.61 0.41
C SER A 51 5.06 2.77 1.89
N LYS A 52 3.99 2.13 2.36
CA LYS A 52 3.64 2.09 3.79
C LYS A 52 4.74 1.44 4.62
N LEU A 53 5.27 0.29 4.17
CA LEU A 53 6.33 -0.42 4.86
C LEU A 53 7.62 0.41 4.93
N ARG A 54 8.00 1.08 3.83
CA ARG A 54 9.16 2.00 3.83
C ARG A 54 9.00 3.14 4.83
N ALA A 55 7.81 3.73 4.92
CA ALA A 55 7.53 4.79 5.90
C ALA A 55 7.66 4.26 7.35
N GLN A 56 7.15 3.06 7.62
CA GLN A 56 7.30 2.42 8.94
C GLN A 56 8.76 2.16 9.30
N ILE A 57 9.56 1.65 8.35
CA ILE A 57 10.99 1.42 8.55
C ILE A 57 11.71 2.73 8.88
N SER A 58 11.45 3.79 8.10
CA SER A 58 12.04 5.10 8.35
C SER A 58 11.68 5.65 9.73
N ASN A 59 10.42 5.49 10.13
CA ASN A 59 9.97 5.90 11.47
C ASN A 59 10.68 5.11 12.58
N LEU A 60 10.80 3.79 12.45
CA LEU A 60 11.51 2.94 13.43
C LEU A 60 13.00 3.31 13.52
N GLN A 61 13.65 3.56 12.37
CA GLN A 61 15.04 4.02 12.35
C GLN A 61 15.21 5.37 13.05
N ASN A 62 14.29 6.31 12.82
CA ASN A 62 14.32 7.60 13.50
C ASN A 62 14.11 7.47 15.01
N GLN A 63 13.18 6.61 15.43
CA GLN A 63 12.95 6.32 16.85
C GLN A 63 14.21 5.71 17.50
N ASN A 64 14.91 4.81 16.81
CA ASN A 64 16.16 4.25 17.30
C ASN A 64 17.25 5.31 17.46
N ARG A 65 17.43 6.20 16.48
CA ARG A 65 18.37 7.35 16.61
C ARG A 65 18.05 8.21 17.82
N ASN A 66 16.77 8.54 18.02
CA ASN A 66 16.35 9.30 19.20
C ASN A 66 16.65 8.56 20.50
N MET A 67 16.43 7.24 20.56
CA MET A 67 16.79 6.41 21.72
C MET A 67 18.30 6.38 22.00
N LEU A 68 19.13 6.58 20.97
CA LEU A 68 20.59 6.71 21.09
C LEU A 68 21.03 8.14 21.43
N GLY A 69 20.10 9.08 21.55
CA GLY A 69 20.38 10.49 21.86
C GLY A 69 20.73 11.34 20.64
N GLU A 70 20.49 10.85 19.42
CA GLU A 70 20.76 11.56 18.18
C GLU A 70 19.50 12.29 17.66
N SER A 71 19.70 13.31 16.81
CA SER A 71 18.61 14.01 16.08
C SER A 71 17.46 14.55 16.96
N LEU A 72 17.76 14.93 18.20
CA LEU A 72 16.75 15.36 19.19
C LEU A 72 16.18 16.76 18.96
N GLY A 73 16.84 17.59 18.15
CA GLY A 73 16.46 19.00 17.96
C GLY A 73 15.08 19.21 17.32
N GLY A 74 14.50 18.20 16.68
CA GLY A 74 13.15 18.24 16.11
C GLY A 74 12.02 17.79 17.05
N LEU A 75 12.35 17.37 18.28
CA LEU A 75 11.36 16.87 19.24
C LEU A 75 10.83 17.97 20.14
N THR A 76 9.54 17.92 20.45
CA THR A 76 8.93 18.79 21.46
C THR A 76 9.34 18.37 22.88
N LEU A 77 9.18 19.28 23.85
CA LEU A 77 9.47 18.98 25.26
C LEU A 77 8.70 17.76 25.78
N ARG A 78 7.44 17.59 25.34
CA ARG A 78 6.60 16.44 25.71
C ARG A 78 7.18 15.14 25.17
N GLU A 79 7.63 15.14 23.93
CA GLU A 79 8.24 13.97 23.28
C GLU A 79 9.58 13.62 23.91
N LEU A 80 10.40 14.61 24.23
CA LEU A 80 11.67 14.43 24.96
C LEU A 80 11.44 13.81 26.33
N LYS A 81 10.48 14.30 27.11
CA LYS A 81 10.13 13.72 28.42
C LYS A 81 9.63 12.27 28.29
N ASN A 82 8.85 11.97 27.26
CA ASN A 82 8.42 10.60 26.99
C ASN A 82 9.60 9.69 26.62
N LEU A 83 10.53 10.19 25.80
CA LEU A 83 11.73 9.48 25.39
C LEU A 83 12.63 9.16 26.60
N GLU A 84 12.90 10.16 27.44
CA GLU A 84 13.65 10.01 28.69
C GLU A 84 13.02 8.93 29.59
N GLY A 85 11.70 8.98 29.79
CA GLY A 85 10.99 7.99 30.58
C GLY A 85 11.08 6.56 30.01
N ARG A 86 11.17 6.40 28.68
CA ARG A 86 11.39 5.08 28.04
C ARG A 86 12.81 4.57 28.28
N VAL A 87 13.80 5.45 28.13
CA VAL A 87 15.21 5.13 28.35
C VAL A 87 15.44 4.72 29.80
N GLU A 88 14.96 5.51 30.76
CA GLU A 88 15.12 5.23 32.20
C GLU A 88 14.50 3.89 32.60
N LYS A 89 13.28 3.60 32.12
CA LYS A 89 12.63 2.29 32.32
C LYS A 89 13.44 1.14 31.72
N GLY A 90 14.04 1.34 30.55
CA GLY A 90 14.89 0.34 29.90
C GLY A 90 16.14 0.05 30.72
N ILE A 91 16.85 1.10 31.15
CA ILE A 91 18.06 0.99 31.97
C ILE A 91 17.75 0.33 33.31
N SER A 92 16.67 0.73 33.98
CA SER A 92 16.22 0.15 35.24
C SER A 92 16.00 -1.37 35.10
N LYS A 93 15.30 -1.83 34.05
CA LYS A 93 15.11 -3.27 33.77
C LYS A 93 16.44 -4.02 33.58
N ILE A 94 17.38 -3.44 32.84
CA ILE A 94 18.70 -4.05 32.62
C ILE A 94 19.46 -4.17 33.93
N ARG A 95 19.48 -3.10 34.74
CA ARG A 95 20.13 -3.09 36.06
C ARG A 95 19.51 -4.13 36.99
N THR A 96 18.18 -4.16 37.10
CA THR A 96 17.47 -5.15 37.93
C THR A 96 17.81 -6.57 37.52
N LYS A 97 17.75 -6.89 36.21
CA LYS A 97 18.14 -8.23 35.73
C LYS A 97 19.59 -8.57 36.05
N LYS A 98 20.52 -7.62 35.85
CA LYS A 98 21.95 -7.83 36.14
C LYS A 98 22.20 -8.05 37.64
N VAL A 99 21.52 -7.31 38.51
CA VAL A 99 21.59 -7.49 39.97
C VAL A 99 20.99 -8.85 40.36
N LEU A 100 19.80 -9.19 39.86
CA LEU A 100 19.15 -10.47 40.13
C LEU A 100 19.97 -11.68 39.66
N CYS A 101 20.59 -11.60 38.48
CA CYS A 101 21.43 -12.68 37.95
C CYS A 101 22.77 -12.81 38.66
N LYS A 102 23.25 -11.77 39.37
CA LYS A 102 24.44 -11.87 40.22
C LYS A 102 24.14 -12.46 41.60
N LEU A 103 22.87 -12.54 41.99
CA LEU A 103 22.41 -13.05 43.28
C LEU A 103 21.92 -14.51 43.21
N LYS A 104 21.95 -15.12 42.01
CA LYS A 104 21.69 -16.54 41.77
C LYS A 104 22.99 -17.24 41.42
#